data_AF-A0A9W4W290-F1
#
_entry.id   AF-A0A9W4W290-F1
#
_cell.length_a   1.000
_cell.length_b   1.000
_cell.length_c   1.000
_cell.angle_alpha   90.00
_cell.angle_beta   90.00
_cell.angle_gamma   90.00
#
_symmetry.space_group_name_H-M   'P 1'
#
loop_
_entity.id
_entity.type
_entity.pdbx_description
1 polymer ?
#
loop_
_entity_poly.entity_id
_entity_poly.type
_entity_poly.pdbx_seq_one_letter_code
_entity_poly.pdbx_strand_id
1 'polypeptide(L)'
;MSSMDAEVFRAAFEAHTSDRVRGEPNFFTRRMAILLADMDGTKPRDAVLRCEALGLLRVGAWSWFVRNGGITSDQVEQVRSERIPDVA
;
A
#
# COMPACT_ATOMS: atom_id res chain seq x y z
N MET A 1 -16.57 4.20 6.40
CA MET A 1 -15.44 4.96 6.96
C MET A 1 -14.97 5.91 5.87
N SER A 2 -14.83 7.20 6.18
CA SER A 2 -14.26 8.16 5.23
C SER A 2 -12.76 7.90 5.12
N SER A 3 -12.24 7.85 3.89
CA SER A 3 -10.79 7.75 3.64
C SER A 3 -10.06 8.93 4.29
N MET A 4 -8.79 8.78 4.64
CA MET A 4 -8.00 9.88 5.22
C MET A 4 -7.89 11.07 4.28
N ASP A 5 -7.50 12.24 4.79
CA ASP A 5 -7.12 13.40 3.99
C ASP A 5 -5.94 13.09 3.05
N ALA A 6 -5.86 13.79 1.90
CA ALA A 6 -4.85 13.53 0.88
C ALA A 6 -3.41 13.81 1.35
N GLU A 7 -3.20 14.84 2.17
CA GLU A 7 -1.87 15.18 2.70
C GLU A 7 -1.44 14.14 3.74
N VAL A 8 -2.36 13.68 4.58
CA VAL A 8 -2.09 12.61 5.55
C VAL A 8 -1.74 11.30 4.83
N PHE A 9 -2.47 10.98 3.75
CA PHE A 9 -2.20 9.81 2.92
C PHE A 9 -0.82 9.89 2.24
N ARG A 10 -0.43 11.08 1.74
CA ARG A 10 0.91 11.32 1.19
C ARG A 10 1.99 11.12 2.24
N ALA A 11 1.84 11.71 3.42
CA ALA A 11 2.80 11.55 4.51
C ALA A 11 2.94 10.07 4.92
N ALA A 12 1.85 9.32 4.98
CA ALA A 12 1.87 7.89 5.23
C ALA A 12 2.65 7.12 4.15
N PHE A 13 2.43 7.45 2.86
CA PHE A 13 3.17 6.86 1.75
C PHE A 13 4.68 7.17 1.83
N GLU A 14 5.04 8.42 2.13
CA GLU A 14 6.43 8.84 2.27
C GLU A 14 7.13 8.13 3.44
N ALA A 15 6.45 7.98 4.58
CA ALA A 15 6.99 7.23 5.70
C ALA A 15 7.36 5.78 5.32
N HIS A 16 6.53 5.12 4.48
CA HIS A 16 6.77 3.76 4.00
C HIS A 16 7.84 3.66 2.90
N THR A 17 8.22 4.77 2.27
CA THR A 17 9.13 4.77 1.11
C THR A 17 10.40 5.59 1.34
N SER A 18 10.57 6.14 2.55
CA SER A 18 11.66 7.07 2.91
C SER A 18 13.07 6.48 2.75
N ASP A 19 13.21 5.17 2.90
CA ASP A 19 14.46 4.41 2.74
C ASP A 19 14.65 3.85 1.31
N ARG A 20 13.80 4.24 0.35
CA ARG A 20 13.76 3.67 -1.01
C ARG A 20 14.00 4.68 -2.10
N VAL A 21 14.69 4.24 -3.15
CA VAL A 21 14.94 5.05 -4.34
C VAL A 21 13.81 4.85 -5.35
N ARG A 22 13.18 5.96 -5.78
CA ARG A 22 12.15 5.93 -6.83
C ARG A 22 12.73 5.30 -8.11
N GLY A 23 12.00 4.32 -8.65
CA GLY A 23 12.38 3.62 -9.88
C GLY A 23 13.16 2.33 -9.66
N GLU A 24 13.66 2.06 -8.45
CA GLU A 24 14.29 0.77 -8.14
C GLU A 24 13.27 -0.38 -8.06
N PRO A 25 13.72 -1.62 -8.32
CA PRO A 25 12.94 -2.81 -7.98
C PRO A 25 12.48 -2.75 -6.53
N ASN A 26 11.24 -3.18 -6.28
CA ASN A 26 10.63 -3.16 -4.96
C ASN A 26 10.43 -1.77 -4.32
N PHE A 27 10.52 -0.65 -5.07
CA PHE A 27 10.21 0.68 -4.50
C PHE A 27 8.85 0.71 -3.77
N PHE A 28 7.82 0.10 -4.35
CA PHE A 28 6.51 -0.05 -3.72
C PHE A 28 6.05 -1.50 -3.80
N THR A 29 5.74 -2.09 -2.64
CA THR A 29 5.49 -3.54 -2.50
C THR A 29 4.04 -3.85 -2.15
N ARG A 30 3.65 -5.13 -2.25
CA ARG A 30 2.33 -5.61 -1.79
C ARG A 30 2.07 -5.29 -0.33
N ARG A 31 3.08 -5.52 0.53
CA ARG A 31 3.01 -5.18 1.96
C ARG A 31 2.67 -3.71 2.17
N MET A 32 3.34 -2.81 1.44
CA MET A 32 3.09 -1.38 1.53
C MET A 32 1.68 -1.00 1.09
N ALA A 33 1.19 -1.59 0.00
CA ALA A 33 -0.20 -1.38 -0.45
C ALA A 33 -1.22 -1.80 0.63
N ILE A 34 -0.96 -2.92 1.32
CA ILE A 34 -1.82 -3.43 2.40
C ILE A 34 -1.76 -2.50 3.62
N LEU A 35 -0.56 -2.12 4.07
CA LEU A 35 -0.39 -1.23 5.22
C LEU A 35 -1.03 0.14 4.98
N LEU A 36 -0.83 0.71 3.79
CA LEU A 36 -1.41 2.00 3.42
C LEU A 36 -2.94 1.94 3.33
N ALA A 37 -3.49 0.85 2.80
CA ALA A 37 -4.94 0.64 2.77
C ALA A 37 -5.54 0.46 4.15
N ASP A 38 -4.88 -0.30 5.03
CA ASP A 38 -5.34 -0.50 6.41
C ASP A 38 -5.31 0.80 7.21
N MET A 39 -4.29 1.63 7.01
CA MET A 39 -4.28 2.99 7.55
C MET A 39 -5.46 3.77 6.99
N ASP A 40 -5.60 3.86 5.67
CA ASP A 40 -6.63 4.66 4.99
C ASP A 40 -8.07 4.18 5.22
N GLY A 41 -8.25 2.99 5.79
CA GLY A 41 -9.56 2.36 5.96
C GLY A 41 -10.19 1.89 4.64
N THR A 42 -9.35 1.59 3.64
CA THR A 42 -9.76 1.19 2.29
C THR A 42 -9.22 -0.20 1.92
N LYS A 43 -9.48 -0.67 0.70
CA LYS A 43 -8.89 -1.92 0.18
C LYS A 43 -7.54 -1.63 -0.48
N PRO A 44 -6.62 -2.61 -0.57
CA PRO A 44 -5.33 -2.42 -1.25
C PRO A 44 -5.45 -1.84 -2.67
N ARG A 45 -6.49 -2.24 -3.41
CA ARG A 45 -6.79 -1.67 -4.73
C ARG A 45 -7.02 -0.16 -4.67
N ASP A 46 -7.87 0.28 -3.75
CA ASP A 46 -8.30 1.68 -3.69
C ASP A 46 -7.14 2.57 -3.22
N ALA A 47 -6.33 2.09 -2.27
CA ALA A 47 -5.10 2.77 -1.86
C ALA A 47 -4.10 2.89 -3.03
N VAL A 48 -3.88 1.84 -3.83
CA VAL A 48 -2.98 1.91 -4.99
C VAL A 48 -3.52 2.87 -6.06
N LEU A 49 -4.82 2.83 -6.36
CA LEU A 49 -5.43 3.76 -7.30
C LEU A 49 -5.36 5.21 -6.81
N ARG A 50 -5.48 5.42 -5.50
CA ARG A 50 -5.26 6.72 -4.87
C ARG A 50 -3.81 7.19 -5.00
N CYS A 51 -2.83 6.31 -4.82
CA CYS A 51 -1.43 6.62 -5.10
C CYS A 51 -1.21 7.04 -6.56
N GLU A 52 -1.87 6.38 -7.53
CA GLU A 52 -1.82 6.77 -8.94
C GLU A 52 -2.44 8.17 -9.16
N ALA A 53 -3.62 8.42 -8.59
CA ALA A 53 -4.32 9.70 -8.72
C ALA A 53 -3.54 10.88 -8.11
N LEU A 54 -2.78 10.64 -7.03
CA LEU A 54 -1.95 11.64 -6.36
C LEU A 54 -0.54 11.79 -6.96
N GLY A 55 -0.21 11.04 -8.03
CA GLY A 55 1.11 11.05 -8.66
C GLY A 55 2.21 10.39 -7.84
N LEU A 56 1.87 9.61 -6.81
CA LEU A 56 2.83 8.92 -5.94
C LEU A 56 3.38 7.67 -6.62
N LEU A 57 2.54 6.99 -7.41
CA LEU A 57 2.89 5.87 -8.28
C LEU A 57 2.56 6.22 -9.73
N ARG A 58 3.25 5.57 -10.66
CA ARG A 58 2.90 5.64 -12.10
C ARG A 58 1.50 5.07 -12.33
N VAL A 59 0.78 5.65 -13.28
CA VAL A 59 -0.49 5.12 -13.77
C VAL A 59 -0.31 3.67 -14.23
N GLY A 60 -1.22 2.78 -13.83
CA GLY A 60 -1.17 1.35 -14.14
C GLY A 60 -0.34 0.51 -13.17
N ALA A 61 0.04 1.05 -12.01
CA ALA A 61 0.65 0.29 -10.92
C ALA A 61 -0.28 -0.81 -10.40
N TRP A 62 -1.58 -0.55 -10.24
CA TRP A 62 -2.56 -1.58 -9.90
C TRP A 62 -2.60 -2.69 -10.96
N SER A 63 -2.63 -2.31 -12.23
CA SER A 63 -2.60 -3.27 -13.34
C SER A 63 -1.32 -4.10 -13.35
N TRP A 64 -0.19 -3.54 -12.91
CA TRP A 64 1.04 -4.31 -12.70
C TRP A 64 0.87 -5.34 -11.58
N PHE A 65 0.31 -4.98 -10.42
CA PHE A 65 0.03 -5.96 -9.35
C PHE A 65 -0.85 -7.10 -9.86
N VAL A 66 -1.98 -6.80 -10.52
CA VAL A 66 -2.90 -7.81 -11.08
C VAL A 66 -2.17 -8.78 -12.01
N ARG A 67 -1.35 -8.27 -12.95
CA ARG A 67 -0.58 -9.10 -13.89
C ARG A 67 0.50 -9.94 -13.24
N ASN A 68 0.97 -9.57 -12.05
CA ASN A 68 2.08 -10.23 -11.36
C ASN A 68 1.61 -11.09 -10.18
N GLY A 69 0.35 -11.54 -10.16
CA GLY A 69 -0.20 -12.42 -9.12
C GLY A 69 -1.12 -11.72 -8.11
N GLY A 70 -1.44 -10.45 -8.32
CA GLY A 70 -2.38 -9.68 -7.51
C GLY A 70 -1.88 -9.40 -6.08
N ILE A 71 -2.80 -8.94 -5.23
CA ILE A 71 -2.66 -8.89 -3.78
C ILE A 71 -3.75 -9.82 -3.23
N THR A 72 -3.36 -10.92 -2.58
CA THR A 72 -4.29 -11.97 -2.14
C THR A 72 -4.80 -11.74 -0.73
N SER A 73 -5.94 -12.34 -0.38
CA SER A 73 -6.47 -12.32 0.99
C SER A 73 -5.47 -12.90 1.99
N ASP A 74 -4.78 -13.99 1.64
CA ASP A 74 -3.74 -14.60 2.50
C ASP A 74 -2.59 -13.63 2.79
N GLN A 75 -2.16 -12.85 1.78
CA GLN A 75 -1.14 -11.81 1.99
C GLN A 75 -1.65 -10.69 2.89
N VAL A 76 -2.92 -10.31 2.76
CA VAL A 76 -3.56 -9.30 3.62
C VAL A 76 -3.61 -9.80 5.06
N GLU A 77 -4.06 -11.03 5.29
CA GLU A 77 -4.12 -11.65 6.60
C GLU A 77 -2.73 -11.81 7.22
N GLN A 78 -1.76 -12.31 6.47
CA GLN A 78 -0.38 -12.43 6.92
C GLN A 78 0.18 -11.08 7.40
N VAL A 79 0.06 -10.02 6.60
CA VAL A 79 0.55 -8.67 6.97
C VAL A 79 -0.18 -8.12 8.20
N ARG A 80 -1.45 -8.46 8.38
CA ARG A 80 -2.22 -8.08 9.57
C ARG A 80 -1.75 -8.83 10.81
N SER A 81 -1.57 -10.14 10.72
CA SER A 81 -1.12 -10.98 11.84
C SER A 81 0.28 -10.61 12.31
N GLU A 82 1.21 -10.29 11.40
CA GLU A 82 2.57 -9.86 11.77
C GLU A 82 2.65 -8.53 12.55
N ARG A 83 1.57 -7.74 12.57
CA ARG A 83 1.49 -6.48 13.34
C ARG A 83 0.91 -6.66 14.74
N ILE A 84 0.24 -7.78 14.99
CA ILE A 84 -0.27 -8.11 16.31
C ILE A 84 0.94 -8.71 17.05
N PRO A 85 1.52 -8.03 18.06
CA PRO A 85 2.60 -8.63 18.83
C PRO A 85 2.09 -9.95 19.42
N ASP A 86 2.94 -10.98 19.38
CA ASP A 86 2.62 -12.30 19.91
C ASP A 86 2.16 -12.14 21.37
N VAL A 87 0.85 -12.28 21.60
CA VAL A 87 0.29 -12.28 22.94
C VAL A 87 0.38 -13.73 23.41
N ALA A 88 1.59 -14.11 23.83
CA ALA A 88 1.85 -15.33 24.59
C ALA A 88 1.39 -15.16 26.05
#